data_AF-A0AA96V203-F1
#
_entry.id   AF-A0AA96V203-F1
#
_cell.length_a   1.000
_cell.length_b   1.000
_cell.length_c   1.000
_cell.angle_alpha   90.00
_cell.angle_beta   90.00
_cell.angle_gamma   90.00
#
_symmetry.space_group_name_H-M   'P 1'
#
loop_
_entity.id
_entity.type
_entity.pdbx_description
1 polymer ?
#
loop_
_entity_poly.entity_id
_entity_poly.type
_entity_poly.pdbx_seq_one_letter_code
_entity_poly.pdbx_strand_id
1 'polypeptide(L)'
;MQMEERYNKMKTDPIEESVIQSRLEKIKAARENPDIEVIEIELGSIEQIYNHMDPSPFYDKELDFNAEQYILSSVEEIPLKKEALLVIYVQTKKLTEKRETILKDSIHRHFERKFKSLDRQAHKKTRRVGYSAIFGIAFLGLCLTLSYKLTTQTAADSYYQILGQGLVVIGWVALWDPTEYFLFDWWDPRKEIAECKKISKIAIEVIPVNPPETEKSAKQEETKVKTGEIKTAPQEPKLKQDETKAKADETKTKSEETKTEDIKSKSVE
;
A
#
# COMPACT_ATOMS: atom_id res chain seq x y z
N MET A 1 20.57 -1.49 -21.21
CA MET A 1 21.58 -2.20 -22.02
C MET A 1 21.89 -3.61 -21.49
N GLN A 2 22.30 -3.79 -20.23
CA GLN A 2 22.70 -5.12 -19.70
C GLN A 2 21.58 -6.19 -19.66
N MET A 3 20.30 -5.81 -19.59
CA MET A 3 19.17 -6.75 -19.54
C MET A 3 18.71 -7.26 -20.92
N GLU A 4 18.85 -6.44 -21.98
CA GLU A 4 18.60 -6.87 -23.38
C GLU A 4 19.59 -7.94 -23.84
N GLU A 5 20.85 -7.81 -23.42
CA GLU A 5 21.89 -8.80 -23.66
C GLU A 5 21.60 -10.14 -22.97
N ARG A 6 20.97 -10.10 -21.79
CA ARG A 6 20.56 -11.31 -21.06
C ARG A 6 19.40 -12.02 -21.77
N TYR A 7 18.50 -11.28 -22.41
CA TYR A 7 17.39 -11.85 -23.17
C TYR A 7 17.85 -12.52 -24.48
N ASN A 8 18.79 -11.90 -25.22
CA ASN A 8 19.30 -12.46 -26.49
C ASN A 8 20.08 -13.80 -26.36
N LYS A 9 20.34 -14.30 -25.14
CA LYS A 9 20.95 -15.62 -24.89
C LYS A 9 19.93 -16.77 -24.76
N MET A 10 18.65 -16.50 -24.96
CA MET A 10 17.57 -17.45 -24.71
C MET A 10 17.34 -18.42 -25.88
N LYS A 11 16.93 -19.65 -25.57
CA LYS A 11 16.44 -20.65 -26.55
C LYS A 11 15.00 -20.96 -26.16
N THR A 12 14.09 -20.14 -26.66
CA THR A 12 12.63 -20.18 -26.41
C THR A 12 11.91 -20.86 -27.58
N ASP A 13 10.65 -21.27 -27.39
CA ASP A 13 9.84 -21.69 -28.53
C ASP A 13 9.73 -20.51 -29.53
N PRO A 14 9.88 -20.73 -30.85
CA PRO A 14 10.05 -19.66 -31.83
C PRO A 14 8.87 -18.68 -31.91
N ILE A 15 7.68 -19.09 -31.44
CA ILE A 15 6.49 -18.23 -31.35
C ILE A 15 6.60 -17.29 -30.14
N GLU A 16 6.99 -17.78 -28.96
CA GLU A 16 7.14 -16.95 -27.75
C GLU A 16 8.22 -15.88 -27.94
N GLU A 17 9.31 -16.24 -28.63
CA GLU A 17 10.43 -15.33 -28.88
C GLU A 17 10.04 -14.14 -29.77
N SER A 18 9.23 -14.38 -30.81
CA SER A 18 8.72 -13.33 -31.70
C SER A 18 7.83 -12.31 -30.98
N VAL A 19 6.97 -12.78 -30.07
CA VAL A 19 6.06 -11.92 -29.29
C VAL A 19 6.85 -11.05 -28.33
N ILE A 20 7.85 -11.61 -27.66
CA ILE A 20 8.65 -10.85 -26.71
C ILE A 20 9.54 -9.83 -27.45
N GLN A 21 10.12 -10.17 -28.60
CA GLN A 21 10.88 -9.19 -29.40
C GLN A 21 10.00 -8.01 -29.84
N SER A 22 8.76 -8.28 -30.28
CA SER A 22 7.80 -7.21 -30.60
C SER A 22 7.50 -6.30 -29.40
N ARG A 23 7.39 -6.87 -28.18
CA ARG A 23 7.22 -6.08 -26.94
C ARG A 23 8.46 -5.25 -26.61
N LEU A 24 9.65 -5.83 -26.77
CA LEU A 24 10.91 -5.12 -26.54
C LEU A 24 11.08 -3.94 -27.52
N GLU A 25 10.73 -4.12 -28.79
CA GLU A 25 10.72 -3.03 -29.77
C GLU A 25 9.73 -1.93 -29.38
N LYS A 26 8.53 -2.30 -28.92
CA LYS A 26 7.54 -1.33 -28.43
C LYS A 26 8.06 -0.53 -27.23
N ILE A 27 8.77 -1.18 -26.30
CA ILE A 27 9.38 -0.53 -25.13
C ILE A 27 10.53 0.38 -25.55
N LYS A 28 11.36 -0.03 -26.51
CA LYS A 28 12.40 0.83 -27.08
C LYS A 28 11.81 2.08 -27.71
N ALA A 29 10.79 1.93 -28.55
CA ALA A 29 10.09 3.05 -29.17
C ALA A 29 9.46 3.98 -28.12
N ALA A 30 8.90 3.42 -27.03
CA ALA A 30 8.37 4.21 -25.93
C ALA A 30 9.47 5.01 -25.21
N ARG A 31 10.66 4.42 -25.00
CA ARG A 31 11.80 5.10 -24.34
C ARG A 31 12.40 6.22 -25.20
N GLU A 32 12.34 6.10 -26.52
CA GLU A 32 12.78 7.15 -27.44
C GLU A 32 11.77 8.30 -27.56
N ASN A 33 10.51 8.06 -27.18
CA ASN A 33 9.46 9.06 -27.25
C ASN A 33 9.45 9.95 -25.99
N PRO A 34 9.68 11.28 -26.10
CA PRO A 34 9.70 12.18 -24.94
C PRO A 34 8.35 12.31 -24.22
N ASP A 35 7.24 11.93 -24.87
CA ASP A 35 5.88 12.01 -24.32
C ASP A 35 5.48 10.78 -23.50
N ILE A 36 6.27 9.70 -23.55
CA ILE A 36 6.01 8.46 -22.83
C ILE A 36 7.11 8.24 -21.80
N GLU A 37 6.73 8.08 -20.53
CA GLU A 37 7.65 7.68 -19.50
C GLU A 37 7.53 6.16 -19.24
N VAL A 38 8.66 5.46 -19.19
CA VAL A 38 8.69 4.00 -18.98
C VAL A 38 9.03 3.72 -17.51
N ILE A 39 8.11 3.06 -16.82
CA ILE A 39 8.27 2.61 -15.44
C ILE A 39 8.58 1.12 -15.47
N GLU A 40 9.68 0.71 -14.86
CA GLU A 40 10.15 -0.68 -14.89
C GLU A 40 10.08 -1.30 -13.49
N ILE A 41 9.48 -2.47 -13.37
CA ILE A 41 9.46 -3.25 -12.13
C ILE A 41 9.95 -4.67 -12.41
N GLU A 42 10.82 -5.18 -11.54
CA GLU A 42 11.30 -6.57 -11.60
C GLU A 42 10.68 -7.39 -10.47
N LEU A 43 10.11 -8.54 -10.83
CA LEU A 43 9.45 -9.47 -9.94
C LEU A 43 10.08 -10.85 -10.05
N GLY A 44 10.37 -11.49 -8.91
CA GLY A 44 10.82 -12.88 -8.89
C GLY A 44 9.72 -13.84 -9.34
N SER A 45 8.46 -13.53 -9.01
CA SER A 45 7.28 -14.22 -9.52
C SER A 45 6.08 -13.29 -9.57
N ILE A 46 5.02 -13.68 -10.30
CA ILE A 46 3.79 -12.87 -10.40
C ILE A 46 3.14 -12.72 -9.02
N GLU A 47 3.24 -13.74 -8.17
CA GLU A 47 2.61 -13.78 -6.85
C GLU A 47 3.13 -12.68 -5.91
N GLN A 48 4.38 -12.24 -6.09
CA GLN A 48 5.03 -11.20 -5.26
C GLN A 48 4.35 -9.83 -5.37
N ILE A 49 3.66 -9.54 -6.47
CA ILE A 49 2.97 -8.26 -6.64
C ILE A 49 1.70 -8.15 -5.80
N TYR A 50 1.17 -9.29 -5.33
CA TYR A 50 -0.09 -9.35 -4.61
C TYR A 50 0.11 -9.38 -3.11
N ASN A 51 -0.90 -8.92 -2.38
CA ASN A 51 -0.96 -9.08 -0.94
C ASN A 51 -1.19 -10.55 -0.56
N HIS A 52 -0.29 -11.13 0.23
CA HIS A 52 -0.37 -12.53 0.66
C HIS A 52 -1.50 -12.80 1.67
N MET A 53 -1.97 -11.76 2.36
CA MET A 53 -3.03 -11.85 3.38
C MET A 53 -4.42 -11.68 2.78
N ASP A 54 -4.54 -11.43 1.48
CA ASP A 54 -5.81 -11.24 0.79
C ASP A 54 -6.38 -12.58 0.29
N PRO A 55 -7.52 -13.05 0.83
CA PRO A 55 -8.18 -14.28 0.38
C PRO A 55 -8.97 -14.11 -0.94
N SER A 56 -8.96 -12.92 -1.55
CA SER A 56 -9.71 -12.63 -2.77
C SER A 56 -9.28 -13.50 -3.96
N PRO A 57 -10.21 -13.81 -4.89
CA PRO A 57 -9.88 -14.54 -6.11
C PRO A 57 -8.88 -13.77 -6.98
N PHE A 58 -8.16 -14.46 -7.87
CA PHE A 58 -7.05 -13.91 -8.66
C PHE A 58 -7.34 -12.59 -9.40
N TYR A 59 -8.60 -12.29 -9.75
CA TYR A 59 -8.98 -11.08 -10.49
C TYR A 59 -9.20 -9.85 -9.59
N ASP A 60 -9.48 -10.05 -8.30
CA ASP A 60 -9.77 -8.97 -7.34
C ASP A 60 -8.70 -8.85 -6.23
N LYS A 61 -7.58 -9.57 -6.38
CA LYS A 61 -6.48 -9.49 -5.43
C LYS A 61 -5.93 -8.07 -5.33
N GLU A 62 -5.71 -7.64 -4.11
CA GLU A 62 -5.01 -6.39 -3.82
C GLU A 62 -3.52 -6.53 -4.11
N LEU A 63 -2.92 -5.44 -4.59
CA LEU A 63 -1.48 -5.36 -4.71
C LEU A 63 -0.85 -5.33 -3.31
N ASP A 64 0.37 -5.86 -3.20
CA ASP A 64 1.20 -5.67 -2.01
C ASP A 64 1.48 -4.18 -1.81
N PHE A 65 1.54 -3.75 -0.55
CA PHE A 65 1.78 -2.36 -0.21
C PHE A 65 3.07 -1.80 -0.84
N ASN A 66 4.14 -2.60 -0.88
CA ASN A 66 5.41 -2.14 -1.45
C ASN A 66 5.33 -1.99 -2.97
N ALA A 67 4.65 -2.92 -3.65
CA ALA A 67 4.44 -2.83 -5.09
C ALA A 67 3.58 -1.62 -5.45
N GLU A 68 2.50 -1.39 -4.70
CA GLU A 68 1.63 -0.23 -4.87
C GLU A 68 2.40 1.09 -4.68
N GLN A 69 3.15 1.22 -3.58
CA GLN A 69 3.93 2.43 -3.28
C GLN A 69 5.01 2.69 -4.32
N TYR A 70 5.68 1.64 -4.81
CA TYR A 70 6.65 1.78 -5.89
C TYR A 70 6.02 2.34 -7.16
N ILE A 71 4.87 1.80 -7.58
CA ILE A 71 4.16 2.28 -8.78
C ILE A 71 3.67 3.71 -8.59
N LEU A 72 3.13 4.06 -7.40
CA LEU A 72 2.65 5.41 -7.10
C LEU A 72 3.77 6.44 -7.13
N SER A 73 4.85 6.20 -6.39
CA SER A 73 6.01 7.10 -6.35
C SER A 73 6.65 7.27 -7.73
N SER A 74 6.73 6.19 -8.51
CA SER A 74 7.22 6.26 -9.90
C SER A 74 6.35 7.15 -10.78
N VAL A 75 5.03 7.17 -10.56
CA VAL A 75 4.09 7.95 -11.37
C VAL A 75 3.99 9.40 -10.89
N GLU A 76 4.20 9.63 -9.60
CA GLU A 76 4.24 10.96 -9.00
C GLU A 76 5.31 11.86 -9.63
N GLU A 77 6.44 11.29 -10.03
CA GLU A 77 7.52 11.99 -10.72
C GLU A 77 7.17 12.36 -12.18
N ILE A 78 6.11 11.77 -12.73
CA ILE A 78 5.72 11.94 -14.13
C ILE A 78 4.69 13.06 -14.27
N PRO A 79 4.92 14.05 -15.15
CA PRO A 79 3.90 15.03 -15.47
C PRO A 79 2.57 14.37 -15.87
N LEU A 80 1.45 14.85 -15.33
CA LEU A 80 0.11 14.31 -15.60
C LEU A 80 -0.27 14.31 -17.10
N LYS A 81 0.38 15.15 -17.91
CA LYS A 81 0.17 15.25 -19.37
C LYS A 81 0.88 14.16 -20.17
N LYS A 82 1.98 13.61 -19.65
CA LYS A 82 2.74 12.55 -20.32
C LYS A 82 2.05 11.20 -20.13
N GLU A 83 2.13 10.35 -21.12
CA GLU A 83 1.72 8.95 -21.00
C GLU A 83 2.74 8.19 -20.16
N ALA A 84 2.29 7.07 -19.58
CA ALA A 84 3.17 6.18 -18.82
C ALA A 84 2.98 4.74 -19.32
N LEU A 85 4.09 4.01 -19.42
CA LEU A 85 4.13 2.60 -19.77
C LEU A 85 4.73 1.83 -18.60
N LEU A 86 3.96 0.93 -17.98
CA LEU A 86 4.46 0.04 -16.94
C LEU A 86 4.98 -1.25 -17.56
N VAL A 87 6.27 -1.52 -17.39
CA VAL A 87 6.94 -2.73 -17.85
C VAL A 87 7.24 -3.61 -16.66
N ILE A 88 6.67 -4.81 -16.65
CA ILE A 88 6.83 -5.80 -15.59
C ILE A 88 7.73 -6.92 -16.09
N TYR A 89 8.95 -7.00 -15.56
CA TYR A 89 9.85 -8.11 -15.79
C TYR A 89 9.56 -9.20 -14.74
N VAL A 90 9.27 -10.42 -15.18
CA VAL A 90 8.93 -11.54 -14.29
C VAL A 90 9.92 -12.67 -14.48
N GLN A 91 10.59 -13.12 -13.42
CA GLN A 91 11.55 -14.23 -13.47
C GLN A 91 10.86 -15.60 -13.63
N THR A 92 10.18 -15.82 -14.76
CA THR A 92 9.46 -17.06 -15.07
C THR A 92 9.87 -17.65 -16.41
N LYS A 93 9.92 -18.99 -16.46
CA LYS A 93 10.17 -19.75 -17.69
C LYS A 93 8.95 -19.88 -18.60
N LYS A 94 7.74 -19.69 -18.04
CA LYS A 94 6.47 -19.80 -18.79
C LYS A 94 5.51 -18.72 -18.31
N LEU A 95 5.20 -17.79 -19.20
CA LEU A 95 4.15 -16.80 -19.02
C LEU A 95 3.01 -17.12 -19.98
N THR A 96 1.94 -17.70 -19.46
CA THR A 96 0.73 -17.95 -20.25
C THR A 96 -0.02 -16.63 -20.46
N GLU A 97 -0.58 -16.42 -21.65
CA GLU A 97 -1.43 -15.26 -21.97
C GLU A 97 -2.50 -15.01 -20.90
N LYS A 98 -3.18 -16.06 -20.43
CA LYS A 98 -4.17 -15.96 -19.34
C LYS A 98 -3.59 -15.35 -18.05
N ARG A 99 -2.38 -15.73 -17.64
CA ARG A 99 -1.74 -15.20 -16.42
C ARG A 99 -1.34 -13.75 -16.60
N GLU A 100 -0.85 -13.40 -17.79
CA GLU A 100 -0.55 -12.02 -18.15
C GLU A 100 -1.82 -11.14 -18.11
N THR A 101 -2.91 -11.58 -18.74
CA THR A 101 -4.18 -10.83 -18.73
C THR A 101 -4.72 -10.67 -17.31
N ILE A 102 -4.67 -11.72 -16.48
CA ILE A 102 -5.07 -11.64 -15.06
C ILE A 102 -4.23 -10.60 -14.32
N LEU A 103 -2.91 -10.60 -14.52
CA LEU A 103 -2.01 -9.64 -13.90
C LEU A 103 -2.36 -8.21 -14.31
N LYS A 104 -2.47 -7.92 -15.61
CA LYS A 104 -2.83 -6.59 -16.10
C LYS A 104 -4.18 -6.12 -15.54
N ASP A 105 -5.19 -6.98 -15.63
CA ASP A 105 -6.54 -6.69 -15.13
C ASP A 105 -6.56 -6.40 -13.63
N SER A 106 -5.83 -7.17 -12.82
CA SER A 106 -5.79 -7.00 -11.38
C SER A 106 -5.20 -5.64 -10.99
N ILE A 107 -4.11 -5.21 -11.66
CA ILE A 107 -3.48 -3.90 -11.45
C ILE A 107 -4.47 -2.79 -11.80
N HIS A 108 -5.10 -2.87 -12.98
CA HIS A 108 -6.11 -1.89 -13.40
C HIS A 108 -7.26 -1.79 -12.39
N ARG A 109 -7.84 -2.92 -11.97
CA ARG A 109 -8.94 -2.95 -11.01
C ARG A 109 -8.55 -2.44 -9.64
N HIS A 110 -7.34 -2.75 -9.16
CA HIS A 110 -6.83 -2.25 -7.88
C HIS A 110 -6.77 -0.73 -7.87
N PHE A 111 -6.12 -0.13 -8.87
CA PHE A 111 -6.02 1.33 -8.96
C PHE A 111 -7.36 2.00 -9.29
N GLU A 112 -8.26 1.34 -10.04
CA GLU A 112 -9.63 1.83 -10.24
C GLU A 112 -10.43 1.87 -8.92
N ARG A 113 -10.32 0.81 -8.10
CA ARG A 113 -10.94 0.77 -6.75
C ARG A 113 -10.37 1.87 -5.87
N LYS A 114 -9.04 2.04 -5.85
CA LYS A 114 -8.36 3.07 -5.07
C LYS A 114 -8.80 4.48 -5.51
N PHE A 115 -8.81 4.75 -6.82
CA PHE A 115 -9.33 5.99 -7.39
C PHE A 115 -10.77 6.27 -6.93
N LYS A 116 -11.69 5.31 -7.09
CA LYS A 116 -13.09 5.48 -6.67
C LYS A 116 -13.23 5.72 -5.17
N SER A 117 -12.38 5.09 -4.36
CA SER A 117 -12.37 5.28 -2.91
C SER A 117 -11.92 6.70 -2.55
N LEU A 118 -10.78 7.15 -3.08
CA LEU A 118 -10.23 8.49 -2.83
C LEU A 118 -11.19 9.58 -3.33
N ASP A 119 -11.76 9.42 -4.52
CA ASP A 119 -12.72 10.36 -5.09
C ASP A 119 -13.96 10.49 -4.20
N ARG A 120 -14.53 9.38 -3.72
CA ARG A 120 -15.66 9.39 -2.78
C ARG A 120 -15.29 10.05 -1.46
N GLN A 121 -14.09 9.81 -0.94
CA GLN A 121 -13.63 10.42 0.32
C GLN A 121 -13.45 11.93 0.16
N ALA A 122 -12.87 12.40 -0.94
CA ALA A 122 -12.72 13.82 -1.26
C ALA A 122 -14.08 14.53 -1.37
N HIS A 123 -15.05 13.90 -2.05
CA HIS A 123 -16.41 14.42 -2.14
C HIS A 123 -17.10 14.50 -0.77
N LYS A 124 -16.91 13.48 0.09
CA LYS A 124 -17.46 13.50 1.47
C LYS A 124 -16.83 14.59 2.32
N LYS A 125 -15.50 14.76 2.29
CA LYS A 125 -14.78 15.82 3.03
C LYS A 125 -15.27 17.20 2.57
N THR A 126 -15.33 17.42 1.26
CA THR A 126 -15.80 18.69 0.66
C THR A 126 -17.25 19.00 1.02
N ARG A 127 -18.15 18.02 1.00
CA ARG A 127 -19.54 18.23 1.44
C ARG A 127 -19.63 18.60 2.92
N ARG A 128 -18.89 17.88 3.78
CA ARG A 128 -18.86 18.15 5.23
C ARG A 128 -18.38 19.58 5.51
N VAL A 129 -17.30 20.02 4.85
CA VAL A 129 -16.80 21.38 5.00
C VAL A 129 -17.70 22.42 4.34
N GLY A 130 -18.36 22.08 3.23
CA GLY A 130 -19.40 22.92 2.64
C GLY A 130 -20.54 23.21 3.62
N TYR A 131 -20.99 22.21 4.39
CA TYR A 131 -21.98 22.42 5.44
C TYR A 131 -21.45 23.30 6.57
N SER A 132 -20.23 23.09 7.06
CA SER A 132 -19.65 23.95 8.10
C SER A 132 -19.48 25.39 7.63
N ALA A 133 -19.11 25.61 6.36
CA ALA A 133 -19.06 26.93 5.73
C ALA A 133 -20.44 27.60 5.71
N ILE A 134 -21.50 26.88 5.36
CA ILE A 134 -22.87 27.42 5.37
C ILE A 134 -23.27 27.81 6.80
N PHE A 135 -23.01 26.96 7.79
CA PHE A 135 -23.30 27.29 9.19
C PHE A 135 -22.48 28.48 9.68
N GLY A 136 -21.19 28.57 9.33
CA GLY A 136 -20.33 29.70 9.65
C GLY A 136 -20.83 31.01 9.03
N ILE A 137 -21.20 31.01 7.75
CA ILE A 137 -21.75 32.17 7.05
C ILE A 137 -23.11 32.58 7.65
N ALA A 138 -23.99 31.61 7.92
CA ALA A 138 -25.29 31.88 8.53
C ALA A 138 -25.14 32.47 9.94
N PHE A 139 -24.23 31.92 10.74
CA PHE A 139 -23.92 32.42 12.09
C PHE A 139 -23.30 33.82 12.06
N LEU A 140 -22.37 34.08 11.13
CA LEU A 140 -21.80 35.41 10.92
C LEU A 140 -22.88 36.41 10.49
N GLY A 141 -23.75 36.03 9.55
CA GLY A 141 -24.88 36.85 9.12
C GLY A 141 -25.83 37.19 10.27
N LEU A 142 -26.10 36.22 11.15
CA LEU A 142 -26.88 36.42 12.37
C LEU A 142 -26.18 37.40 13.33
N CYS A 143 -24.88 37.23 13.57
CA CYS A 143 -24.10 38.11 14.44
C CYS A 143 -24.06 39.56 13.90
N LEU A 144 -23.87 39.73 12.60
CA LEU A 144 -23.88 41.04 11.95
C LEU A 144 -25.25 41.70 12.04
N THR A 145 -26.32 40.95 11.80
CA THR A 145 -27.70 41.45 11.92
C THR A 145 -28.00 41.88 13.34
N LEU A 146 -27.58 41.10 14.33
CA LEU A 146 -27.79 41.41 15.74
C LEU A 146 -26.95 42.64 16.18
N SER A 147 -25.69 42.71 15.76
CA SER A 147 -24.82 43.88 15.98
C SER A 147 -25.42 45.15 15.36
N TYR A 148 -25.92 45.08 14.13
CA TYR A 148 -26.58 46.20 13.46
C TYR A 148 -27.85 46.63 14.20
N LYS A 149 -28.69 45.70 14.63
CA LYS A 149 -29.91 46.01 15.39
C LYS A 149 -29.61 46.64 16.75
N LEU A 150 -28.63 46.11 17.49
CA LEU A 150 -28.21 46.65 18.78
C LEU A 150 -27.70 48.08 18.61
N THR A 151 -26.82 48.33 17.65
CA THR A 151 -26.22 49.67 17.43
C THR A 151 -27.19 50.71 16.87
N THR A 152 -28.21 50.31 16.08
CA THR A 152 -29.16 51.25 15.47
C THR A 152 -30.42 51.50 16.29
N GLN A 153 -30.86 50.54 17.11
CA GLN A 153 -32.07 50.69 17.93
C GLN A 153 -31.78 51.17 19.36
N THR A 154 -30.56 50.99 19.88
CA THR A 154 -30.16 51.50 21.21
C THR A 154 -29.23 52.71 21.04
N ALA A 155 -29.80 53.91 21.05
CA ALA A 155 -29.11 55.13 20.65
C ALA A 155 -28.19 55.78 21.72
N ALA A 156 -27.74 55.07 22.78
CA ALA A 156 -27.04 55.76 23.87
C ALA A 156 -25.98 54.98 24.68
N ASP A 157 -25.93 53.65 24.69
CA ASP A 157 -25.03 52.94 25.63
C ASP A 157 -23.75 52.40 24.96
N SER A 158 -22.60 52.88 25.44
CA SER A 158 -21.26 52.42 25.00
C SER A 158 -21.07 50.89 25.16
N TYR A 159 -21.82 50.27 26.07
CA TYR A 159 -21.78 48.82 26.31
C TYR A 159 -22.27 47.99 25.10
N TYR A 160 -23.34 48.41 24.42
CA TYR A 160 -23.85 47.68 23.25
C TYR A 160 -22.93 47.78 22.04
N GLN A 161 -22.16 48.87 21.92
CA GLN A 161 -21.14 49.00 20.87
C GLN A 161 -20.00 48.01 21.05
N ILE A 162 -19.50 47.85 22.29
CA ILE A 162 -18.44 46.89 22.63
C ILE A 162 -18.93 45.45 22.38
N LEU A 163 -20.15 45.13 22.79
CA LEU A 163 -20.75 43.81 22.50
C LEU A 163 -20.88 43.55 21.00
N GLY A 164 -21.35 44.54 20.22
CA GLY A 164 -21.43 44.43 18.77
C GLY A 164 -20.08 44.13 18.13
N GLN A 165 -19.01 44.81 18.56
CA GLN A 165 -17.65 44.52 18.10
C GLN A 165 -17.18 43.11 18.50
N GLY A 166 -17.48 42.66 19.73
CA GLY A 166 -17.18 41.30 20.17
C GLY A 166 -17.86 40.23 19.31
N LEU A 167 -19.13 40.45 18.92
CA LEU A 167 -19.87 39.56 18.03
C LEU A 167 -19.23 39.45 16.64
N VAL A 168 -18.69 40.56 16.11
CA VAL A 168 -17.97 40.55 14.82
C VAL A 168 -16.69 39.72 14.93
N VAL A 169 -15.92 39.87 16.02
CA VAL A 169 -14.70 39.08 16.25
C VAL A 169 -15.03 37.59 16.33
N ILE A 170 -16.06 37.20 17.10
CA ILE A 170 -16.47 35.80 17.21
C ILE A 170 -16.98 35.26 15.85
N GLY A 171 -17.73 36.06 15.10
CA GLY A 171 -18.23 35.68 13.77
C GLY A 171 -17.11 35.41 12.77
N TRP A 172 -16.05 36.22 12.77
CA TRP A 172 -14.86 35.97 11.95
C TRP A 172 -14.10 34.72 12.44
N VAL A 173 -13.97 34.53 13.76
CA VAL A 173 -13.35 33.32 14.34
C VAL A 173 -14.19 32.06 14.07
N ALA A 174 -15.48 32.16 13.78
CA ALA A 174 -16.25 31.03 13.30
C ALA A 174 -15.95 30.68 11.82
N LEU A 175 -15.37 31.61 11.05
CA LEU A 175 -15.14 31.49 9.62
C LEU A 175 -13.74 31.00 9.24
N TRP A 176 -12.75 31.01 10.15
CA TRP A 176 -11.37 30.65 9.78
C TRP A 176 -11.23 29.18 9.35
N ASP A 177 -11.83 28.22 10.06
CA ASP A 177 -11.69 26.79 9.75
C ASP A 177 -12.27 26.41 8.36
N PRO A 178 -13.49 26.85 7.97
CA PRO A 178 -13.95 26.70 6.59
C PRO A 178 -13.02 27.38 5.57
N THR A 179 -12.53 28.58 5.89
CA THR A 179 -11.68 29.35 4.98
C THR A 179 -10.33 28.66 4.75
N GLU A 180 -9.73 28.13 5.82
CA GLU A 180 -8.47 27.39 5.77
C GLU A 180 -8.58 26.15 4.88
N TYR A 181 -9.65 25.37 5.05
CA TYR A 181 -9.86 24.19 4.22
C TYR A 181 -10.00 24.55 2.72
N PHE A 182 -10.81 25.56 2.42
CA PHE A 182 -11.01 26.01 1.04
C PHE A 182 -9.74 26.61 0.43
N LEU A 183 -8.88 27.25 1.24
CA LEU A 183 -7.66 27.87 0.75
C LEU A 183 -6.53 26.83 0.56
N PHE A 184 -6.40 25.86 1.47
CA PHE A 184 -5.23 24.98 1.54
C PHE A 184 -5.51 23.48 1.42
N ASP A 185 -6.66 22.96 1.84
CA ASP A 185 -6.85 21.49 1.89
C ASP A 185 -7.53 20.91 0.65
N TRP A 186 -8.10 21.75 -0.22
CA TRP A 186 -8.93 21.28 -1.34
C TRP A 186 -8.16 20.71 -2.55
N TRP A 187 -6.84 20.90 -2.58
CA TRP A 187 -5.96 20.56 -3.71
C TRP A 187 -5.19 19.27 -3.44
N ASP A 188 -4.87 19.01 -2.17
CA ASP A 188 -4.15 17.84 -1.68
C ASP A 188 -4.73 16.51 -2.24
N PRO A 189 -6.05 16.22 -2.14
CA PRO A 189 -6.58 14.97 -2.67
C PRO A 189 -6.57 14.89 -4.20
N ARG A 190 -6.47 16.03 -4.92
CA ARG A 190 -6.60 16.03 -6.38
C ARG A 190 -5.41 15.37 -7.06
N LYS A 191 -4.21 15.54 -6.50
CA LYS A 191 -2.98 14.96 -7.06
C LYS A 191 -3.03 13.43 -6.97
N GLU A 192 -3.28 12.90 -5.78
CA GLU A 192 -3.37 11.45 -5.55
C GLU A 192 -4.50 10.80 -6.37
N ILE A 193 -5.66 11.46 -6.47
CA ILE A 193 -6.77 11.02 -7.32
C ILE A 193 -6.35 10.99 -8.80
N ALA A 194 -5.66 12.02 -9.28
CA ALA A 194 -5.21 12.09 -10.67
C ALA A 194 -4.16 11.01 -11.00
N GLU A 195 -3.24 10.74 -10.07
CA GLU A 195 -2.23 9.68 -10.21
C GLU A 195 -2.88 8.29 -10.23
N CYS A 196 -3.76 7.97 -9.28
CA CYS A 196 -4.49 6.69 -9.29
C CYS A 196 -5.33 6.52 -10.57
N LYS A 197 -5.97 7.61 -11.03
CA LYS A 197 -6.72 7.61 -12.28
C LYS A 197 -5.82 7.37 -13.49
N LYS A 198 -4.63 7.96 -13.51
CA LYS A 198 -3.62 7.75 -14.56
C LYS A 198 -3.22 6.28 -14.57
N ILE A 199 -2.79 5.73 -13.43
CA ILE A 199 -2.34 4.34 -13.29
C ILE A 199 -3.42 3.34 -13.71
N SER A 200 -4.69 3.58 -13.36
CA SER A 200 -5.79 2.70 -13.78
C SER A 200 -5.93 2.55 -15.31
N LYS A 201 -5.29 3.41 -16.11
CA LYS A 201 -5.40 3.44 -17.58
C LYS A 201 -4.07 3.27 -18.32
N ILE A 202 -2.95 3.14 -17.63
CA ILE A 202 -1.64 3.05 -18.29
C ILE A 202 -1.52 1.77 -19.11
N ALA A 203 -0.71 1.80 -20.17
CA ALA A 203 -0.37 0.56 -20.85
C ALA A 203 0.55 -0.28 -19.94
N ILE A 204 0.29 -1.60 -19.89
CA ILE A 204 1.11 -2.55 -19.12
C ILE A 204 1.67 -3.59 -20.08
N GLU A 205 2.99 -3.76 -20.07
CA GLU A 205 3.69 -4.81 -20.82
C GLU A 205 4.39 -5.75 -19.83
N VAL A 206 4.31 -7.05 -20.09
CA VAL A 206 4.91 -8.08 -19.22
C VAL A 206 5.95 -8.85 -20.02
N ILE A 207 7.17 -8.95 -19.48
CA ILE A 207 8.29 -9.64 -20.10
C ILE A 207 8.73 -10.79 -19.19
N PRO A 208 8.64 -12.05 -19.63
CA PRO A 208 9.28 -13.14 -18.92
C PRO A 208 10.80 -13.06 -19.07
N VAL A 209 11.51 -13.11 -17.95
CA VAL A 209 12.97 -13.19 -17.87
C VAL A 209 13.30 -14.55 -17.25
N ASN A 210 14.31 -15.26 -17.75
CA ASN A 210 14.74 -16.49 -17.10
C ASN A 210 15.48 -16.12 -15.79
N PRO A 211 15.17 -16.76 -14.65
CA PRO A 211 15.94 -16.52 -13.42
C PRO A 211 17.44 -16.74 -13.68
N PRO A 212 18.32 -15.87 -13.15
CA PRO A 212 19.75 -15.97 -13.36
C PRO A 212 20.26 -17.36 -12.91
N GLU A 213 21.18 -17.94 -13.68
CA GLU A 213 21.70 -19.30 -13.46
C GLU A 213 22.38 -19.51 -12.10
N THR A 214 22.58 -18.45 -11.32
CA THR A 214 23.15 -18.45 -9.96
C THR A 214 22.35 -19.28 -8.95
N GLU A 215 21.06 -19.57 -9.16
CA GLU A 215 20.31 -20.48 -8.26
C GLU A 215 20.53 -21.97 -8.54
N LYS A 216 21.14 -22.35 -9.67
CA LYS A 216 21.46 -23.77 -9.93
C LYS A 216 22.62 -24.25 -9.06
N SER A 217 23.56 -23.37 -8.69
CA SER A 217 24.69 -23.74 -7.83
C SER A 217 24.28 -23.91 -6.36
N ALA A 218 23.36 -23.07 -5.84
CA ALA A 218 22.93 -23.15 -4.44
C ALA A 218 22.07 -24.40 -4.12
N LYS A 219 21.21 -24.84 -5.05
CA LYS A 219 20.42 -26.07 -4.84
C LYS A 219 21.19 -27.38 -5.09
N GLN A 220 22.32 -27.33 -5.79
CA GLN A 220 23.19 -28.51 -5.98
C GLN A 220 24.18 -28.73 -4.84
N GLU A 221 24.55 -27.70 -4.07
CA GLU A 221 25.37 -27.87 -2.85
C GLU A 221 24.58 -28.45 -1.68
N GLU A 222 23.32 -28.05 -1.47
CA GLU A 222 22.48 -28.60 -0.38
C GLU A 222 22.08 -30.08 -0.58
N THR A 223 22.02 -30.57 -1.83
CA THR A 223 21.72 -31.99 -2.10
C THR A 223 22.95 -32.90 -2.04
N LYS A 224 24.17 -32.35 -2.21
CA LYS A 224 25.41 -33.13 -2.18
C LYS A 224 25.95 -33.36 -0.76
N VAL A 225 25.66 -32.48 0.20
CA VAL A 225 26.09 -32.62 1.61
C VAL A 225 25.28 -33.68 2.38
N LYS A 226 24.02 -33.97 1.99
CA LYS A 226 23.17 -34.95 2.70
C LYS A 226 23.27 -36.40 2.23
N THR A 227 23.96 -36.69 1.13
CA THR A 227 23.97 -38.05 0.52
C THR A 227 25.29 -38.80 0.74
N GLY A 228 26.32 -38.16 1.30
CA GLY A 228 27.65 -38.75 1.43
C GLY A 228 28.24 -38.64 2.83
N GLU A 229 27.66 -39.29 3.83
CA GLU A 229 28.43 -39.80 4.98
C GLU A 229 27.67 -40.89 5.77
N ILE A 230 28.07 -42.14 5.47
CA ILE A 230 28.26 -43.30 6.37
C ILE A 230 27.01 -44.10 6.83
N LYS A 231 26.76 -45.19 6.11
CA LYS A 231 26.53 -46.51 6.71
C LYS A 231 27.70 -47.41 6.32
N THR A 232 28.29 -48.11 7.29
CA THR A 232 28.49 -49.58 7.31
C THR A 232 29.25 -49.93 8.60
N ALA A 233 28.54 -50.55 9.55
CA ALA A 233 29.14 -51.31 10.65
C ALA A 233 29.85 -52.56 10.11
N PRO A 234 30.74 -53.26 10.85
CA PRO A 234 30.22 -54.29 11.76
C PRO A 234 31.10 -54.69 12.98
N GLN A 235 30.45 -55.42 13.91
CA GLN A 235 30.95 -56.46 14.83
C GLN A 235 31.14 -56.12 16.33
N GLU A 236 30.33 -56.80 17.17
CA GLU A 236 30.54 -57.09 18.60
C GLU A 236 31.70 -58.10 18.81
N PRO A 237 32.29 -58.19 20.02
CA PRO A 237 31.84 -59.19 21.00
C PRO A 237 31.77 -58.73 22.49
N LYS A 238 30.77 -59.30 23.18
CA LYS A 238 30.45 -59.49 24.63
C LYS A 238 31.51 -59.19 25.73
N LEU A 239 31.08 -58.74 26.94
CA LEU A 239 30.76 -59.55 28.15
C LEU A 239 30.64 -58.73 29.50
N LYS A 240 29.66 -59.13 30.35
CA LYS A 240 29.43 -58.92 31.83
C LYS A 240 28.89 -57.55 32.30
N GLN A 241 27.66 -57.43 32.86
CA GLN A 241 27.06 -57.89 34.16
C GLN A 241 27.48 -57.07 35.40
N ASP A 242 26.54 -56.29 35.94
CA ASP A 242 26.10 -56.20 37.36
C ASP A 242 25.01 -55.09 37.46
N GLU A 243 23.76 -55.37 37.86
CA GLU A 243 23.20 -55.25 39.23
C GLU A 243 23.43 -53.86 39.87
N THR A 244 22.50 -53.13 40.53
CA THR A 244 21.13 -53.34 41.00
C THR A 244 20.56 -51.96 41.48
N LYS A 245 19.21 -51.83 41.43
CA LYS A 245 18.30 -51.14 42.39
C LYS A 245 18.47 -49.66 42.80
N ALA A 246 17.41 -48.86 42.56
CA ALA A 246 16.42 -48.37 43.55
C ALA A 246 15.62 -47.19 42.95
N LYS A 247 14.34 -47.34 42.61
CA LYS A 247 13.12 -47.08 43.44
C LYS A 247 12.87 -45.55 43.62
N ALA A 248 11.91 -44.99 42.87
CA ALA A 248 10.59 -44.49 43.32
C ALA A 248 10.70 -43.38 44.40
N ASP A 249 10.00 -42.25 44.36
CA ASP A 249 8.57 -42.10 44.14
C ASP A 249 8.19 -40.60 44.08
N GLU A 250 6.94 -40.34 43.70
CA GLU A 250 6.10 -39.20 44.13
C GLU A 250 6.20 -37.82 43.45
N THR A 251 5.45 -37.74 42.35
CA THR A 251 4.29 -36.85 42.14
C THR A 251 3.90 -35.80 43.20
N LYS A 252 3.64 -34.58 42.67
CA LYS A 252 2.41 -33.78 42.81
C LYS A 252 2.27 -32.89 44.06
N THR A 253 2.04 -31.59 43.83
CA THR A 253 1.05 -30.67 44.47
C THR A 253 1.18 -29.29 43.74
N LYS A 254 0.27 -28.90 42.84
CA LYS A 254 -1.03 -28.21 43.05
C LYS A 254 -0.81 -26.75 43.51
N SER A 255 -0.88 -25.75 42.63
CA SER A 255 -2.07 -24.92 42.33
C SER A 255 -2.83 -24.40 43.56
N GLU A 256 -2.54 -23.17 43.97
CA GLU A 256 -3.48 -22.25 44.65
C GLU A 256 -2.80 -20.88 44.76
N GLU A 257 -3.40 -19.85 44.14
CA GLU A 257 -3.66 -18.52 44.71
C GLU A 257 -4.05 -17.55 43.59
N THR A 258 -5.34 -17.59 43.25
CA THR A 258 -6.06 -16.36 42.95
C THR A 258 -6.52 -15.77 44.26
N LYS A 259 -6.58 -14.43 44.33
CA LYS A 259 -7.42 -13.61 45.22
C LYS A 259 -6.76 -13.12 46.51
N THR A 260 -6.03 -11.99 46.42
CA THR A 260 -6.09 -10.88 47.40
C THR A 260 -5.22 -9.73 46.90
N GLU A 261 -5.83 -8.69 46.36
CA GLU A 261 -5.43 -7.26 46.51
C GLU A 261 -6.42 -6.39 45.70
N ASP A 262 -7.70 -6.56 46.03
CA ASP A 262 -8.62 -5.42 46.09
C ASP A 262 -8.54 -4.93 47.55
N ILE A 263 -8.64 -3.61 47.77
CA ILE A 263 -8.45 -2.86 49.03
C ILE A 263 -7.04 -2.25 49.18
N LYS A 264 -6.70 -1.24 48.38
CA LYS A 264 -5.98 -0.03 48.87
C LYS A 264 -5.95 1.16 47.89
N SER A 265 -7.09 1.73 47.52
CA SER A 265 -7.12 3.11 47.01
C SER A 265 -8.50 3.77 47.12
N LYS A 266 -9.03 3.86 48.34
CA LYS A 266 -10.12 4.80 48.65
C LYS A 266 -10.08 5.17 50.13
N SER A 267 -9.26 6.18 50.47
CA SER A 267 -9.40 7.12 51.59
C SER A 267 -8.07 7.85 51.80
N VAL A 268 -8.17 9.14 52.16
CA VAL A 268 -7.09 10.14 52.34
C VAL A 268 -6.68 10.75 50.99
N GLU A 269 -7.03 11.99 50.63
CA GLU A 269 -7.44 13.20 51.37
C GLU A 269 -8.30 14.08 50.44
#